data_AF-A0A9P6FDU7-F1
#
_entry.id   AF-A0A9P6FDU7-F1
#
_cell.length_a   1.000
_cell.length_b   1.000
_cell.length_c   1.000
_cell.angle_alpha   90.00
_cell.angle_beta   90.00
_cell.angle_gamma   90.00
#
_symmetry.space_group_name_H-M   'P 1'
#
loop_
_entity.id
_entity.type
_entity.pdbx_description
1 polymer ?
#
loop_
_entity_poly.entity_id
_entity_poly.type
_entity_poly.pdbx_seq_one_letter_code
_entity_poly.pdbx_strand_id
1 'polypeptide(L)'
;MFASLLATFTHAAKPDNPPNNQQQPPKGKAFDHIFIIFLENTNYALAASDPFFQHLSQIGITLTNYHALTHPSQPNYIASIAGDYYGINNDYDTSIPANYTTIVDLLESKHLTWKTYQEDMPEVCYKLPWTPDGLYFKKHNPFVIHESIAGNATRCKNVVPDSQLPLDLFAASSPTINPGVPLPNYMYYTPNMLNDGHNTTVRDASLFLSSFLPPLLASPAFLHTNTLVVITFDETEDYTISDNLVYTLLLGSNDFVIPPSLKNTTDATFYTHYSLLSTVESNWDLGNLGRNDANKTLANVFKVVADKTGYQNIEVASADVGVFNETIPGFLTGVPHQRSPHGPTSSPSHANAFVPLSTSCLLVTIAFIAATIV
;
A
#
# COMPACT_ATOMS: atom_id res chain seq x y z
N MET A 1 68.56 21.56 -47.33
CA MET A 1 67.96 22.43 -46.30
C MET A 1 66.47 22.13 -46.26
N PHE A 2 66.01 21.32 -45.30
CA PHE A 2 64.59 21.04 -45.06
C PHE A 2 64.23 21.65 -43.71
N ALA A 3 63.27 22.57 -43.71
CA ALA A 3 62.79 23.28 -42.52
C ALA A 3 61.90 22.35 -41.68
N SER A 4 62.19 22.29 -40.39
CA SER A 4 61.44 21.54 -39.38
C SER A 4 60.40 22.46 -38.73
N LEU A 5 59.14 22.04 -38.73
CA LEU A 5 58.02 22.74 -38.09
C LEU A 5 57.80 22.10 -36.70
N LEU A 6 58.12 22.81 -35.61
CA LEU A 6 57.76 22.39 -34.26
C LEU A 6 56.32 22.78 -33.95
N ALA A 7 55.47 21.80 -33.65
CA ALA A 7 54.13 22.00 -33.12
C ALA A 7 54.19 22.14 -31.58
N THR A 8 53.71 23.27 -31.06
CA THR A 8 53.49 23.49 -29.63
C THR A 8 52.17 22.86 -29.20
N PHE A 9 52.20 21.88 -28.30
CA PHE A 9 51.00 21.34 -27.65
C PHE A 9 50.61 22.22 -26.46
N THR A 10 49.49 22.94 -26.58
CA THR A 10 48.79 23.52 -25.44
C THR A 10 47.95 22.43 -24.76
N HIS A 11 48.17 22.22 -23.46
CA HIS A 11 47.34 21.34 -22.65
C HIS A 11 45.97 22.00 -22.45
N ALA A 12 44.95 21.53 -23.17
CA ALA A 12 43.57 21.89 -22.90
C ALA A 12 43.14 21.26 -21.56
N ALA A 13 42.67 22.09 -20.62
CA ALA A 13 42.06 21.63 -19.39
C ALA A 13 40.81 20.79 -19.72
N LYS A 14 40.69 19.63 -19.05
CA LYS A 14 39.53 18.74 -19.16
C LYS A 14 38.29 19.49 -18.65
N PRO A 15 37.15 19.47 -19.37
CA PRO A 15 35.93 20.07 -18.86
C PRO A 15 35.49 19.32 -17.60
N ASP A 16 35.24 20.07 -16.52
CA ASP A 16 34.64 19.55 -15.30
C ASP A 16 33.23 19.04 -15.63
N ASN A 17 33.02 17.73 -15.47
CA ASN A 17 31.67 17.18 -15.49
C ASN A 17 30.90 17.72 -14.27
N PRO A 18 29.66 18.20 -14.44
CA PRO A 18 28.81 18.51 -13.29
C PRO A 18 28.58 17.21 -12.48
N PRO A 19 28.43 17.28 -11.15
CA PRO A 19 28.13 16.11 -10.35
C PRO A 19 26.75 15.59 -10.77
N ASN A 20 26.75 14.46 -11.49
CA ASN A 20 25.54 13.69 -11.76
C ASN A 20 25.12 13.01 -10.46
N ASN A 21 24.49 13.78 -9.58
CA ASN A 21 24.02 13.31 -8.27
C ASN A 21 22.66 12.60 -8.45
N GLN A 22 22.61 11.60 -9.33
CA GLN A 22 21.53 10.62 -9.31
C GLN A 22 21.78 9.70 -8.12
N GLN A 23 21.28 10.13 -6.96
CA GLN A 23 21.33 9.37 -5.73
C GLN A 23 20.72 7.99 -5.99
N GLN A 24 21.49 6.92 -5.78
CA GLN A 24 20.98 5.57 -5.91
C GLN A 24 19.74 5.40 -4.99
N PRO A 25 18.74 4.62 -5.41
CA PRO A 25 17.53 4.41 -4.61
C PRO A 25 17.91 3.96 -3.20
N PRO A 26 17.24 4.48 -2.15
CA PRO A 26 17.46 4.01 -0.80
C PRO A 26 17.22 2.50 -0.71
N LYS A 27 18.23 1.77 -0.21
CA LYS A 27 18.15 0.32 0.03
C LYS A 27 17.24 0.04 1.23
N GLY A 28 16.39 -0.97 1.11
CA GLY A 28 15.57 -1.42 2.23
C GLY A 28 16.25 -2.55 2.99
N LYS A 29 15.75 -2.83 4.20
CA LYS A 29 16.32 -3.87 5.08
C LYS A 29 16.01 -5.29 4.58
N ALA A 30 14.82 -5.50 4.02
CA ALA A 30 14.33 -6.78 3.55
C ALA A 30 14.21 -6.88 2.03
N PHE A 31 13.84 -5.78 1.38
CA PHE A 31 13.68 -5.62 -0.06
C PHE A 31 13.97 -4.17 -0.46
N ASP A 32 14.37 -3.94 -1.72
CA ASP A 32 14.62 -2.60 -2.29
C ASP A 32 13.43 -2.06 -3.06
N HIS A 33 12.51 -2.95 -3.46
CA HIS A 33 11.27 -2.61 -4.14
C HIS A 33 10.14 -3.50 -3.63
N ILE A 34 8.92 -2.99 -3.64
CA ILE A 34 7.71 -3.76 -3.40
C ILE A 34 6.75 -3.57 -4.57
N PHE A 35 6.11 -4.65 -5.00
CA PHE A 35 5.04 -4.62 -5.99
C PHE A 35 3.79 -5.28 -5.45
N ILE A 36 2.77 -4.48 -5.18
CA ILE A 36 1.49 -4.95 -4.63
C ILE A 36 0.51 -5.08 -5.78
N ILE A 37 -0.04 -6.27 -5.98
CA ILE A 37 -1.13 -6.55 -6.91
C ILE A 37 -2.38 -6.76 -6.07
N PHE A 38 -3.36 -5.88 -6.24
CA PHE A 38 -4.56 -5.83 -5.43
C PHE A 38 -5.76 -6.24 -6.30
N LEU A 39 -6.10 -7.53 -6.20
CA LEU A 39 -7.22 -8.16 -6.89
C LEU A 39 -8.53 -7.84 -6.17
N GLU A 40 -9.63 -8.26 -6.78
CA GLU A 40 -10.97 -8.00 -6.29
C GLU A 40 -11.70 -9.28 -5.86
N ASN A 41 -12.52 -9.05 -4.84
CA ASN A 41 -13.14 -9.92 -3.89
C ASN A 41 -13.31 -11.39 -4.27
N THR A 42 -12.88 -12.24 -3.35
CA THR A 42 -13.10 -13.68 -3.44
C THR A 42 -12.95 -14.35 -2.09
N ASN A 43 -13.69 -15.42 -1.87
CA ASN A 43 -13.54 -16.22 -0.65
C ASN A 43 -12.19 -16.96 -0.66
N TYR A 44 -11.47 -16.92 0.47
CA TYR A 44 -10.15 -17.57 0.62
C TYR A 44 -10.11 -18.99 0.05
N ALA A 45 -11.10 -19.83 0.39
CA ALA A 45 -11.13 -21.22 -0.02
C ALA A 45 -11.22 -21.38 -1.54
N LEU A 46 -11.90 -20.47 -2.23
CA LEU A 46 -12.05 -20.50 -3.68
C LEU A 46 -10.71 -20.16 -4.35
N ALA A 47 -10.05 -19.08 -3.96
CA ALA A 47 -8.71 -18.73 -4.43
C ALA A 47 -7.66 -19.81 -4.10
N ALA A 48 -7.64 -20.32 -2.87
CA ALA A 48 -6.71 -21.35 -2.45
C ALA A 48 -6.91 -22.70 -3.18
N SER A 49 -8.10 -22.92 -3.76
CA SER A 49 -8.40 -24.11 -4.55
C SER A 49 -8.06 -23.97 -6.04
N ASP A 50 -7.80 -22.75 -6.54
CA ASP A 50 -7.47 -22.53 -7.94
C ASP A 50 -6.06 -23.06 -8.26
N PRO A 51 -5.88 -23.81 -9.37
CA PRO A 51 -4.60 -24.44 -9.70
C PRO A 51 -3.43 -23.47 -9.86
N PHE A 52 -3.66 -22.26 -10.38
CA PHE A 52 -2.58 -21.31 -10.59
C PHE A 52 -2.18 -20.65 -9.26
N PHE A 53 -3.13 -20.30 -8.40
CA PHE A 53 -2.82 -19.82 -7.05
C PHE A 53 -2.10 -20.89 -6.21
N GLN A 54 -2.46 -22.16 -6.34
CA GLN A 54 -1.71 -23.28 -5.74
C GLN A 54 -0.28 -23.37 -6.27
N HIS A 55 -0.09 -23.17 -7.57
CA HIS A 55 1.25 -23.10 -8.15
C HIS A 55 2.06 -21.94 -7.58
N LEU A 56 1.46 -20.76 -7.46
CA LEU A 56 2.12 -19.60 -6.84
C LEU A 56 2.49 -19.86 -5.37
N SER A 57 1.62 -20.53 -4.61
CA SER A 57 1.91 -20.95 -3.22
C SER A 57 3.17 -21.83 -3.13
N GLN A 58 3.45 -22.68 -4.13
CA GLN A 58 4.64 -23.54 -4.14
C GLN A 58 5.96 -22.75 -4.27
N ILE A 59 5.91 -21.52 -4.78
CA ILE A 59 7.09 -20.67 -5.01
C ILE A 59 7.14 -19.44 -4.09
N GLY A 60 6.18 -19.32 -3.17
CA GLY A 60 6.03 -18.19 -2.25
C GLY A 60 5.80 -18.60 -0.80
N ILE A 61 5.34 -17.61 -0.02
CA ILE A 61 4.83 -17.78 1.35
C ILE A 61 3.35 -17.40 1.34
N THR A 62 2.48 -18.32 1.71
CA THR A 62 1.04 -18.05 1.84
C THR A 62 0.73 -17.48 3.22
N LEU A 63 0.10 -16.31 3.29
CA LEU A 63 -0.35 -15.72 4.55
C LEU A 63 -1.74 -16.26 4.89
N THR A 64 -1.83 -17.14 5.87
CA THR A 64 -3.06 -17.92 6.16
C THR A 64 -3.96 -17.25 7.21
N ASN A 65 -3.57 -16.08 7.69
CA ASN A 65 -4.27 -15.31 8.74
C ASN A 65 -4.28 -13.82 8.37
N TYR A 66 -4.58 -13.53 7.10
CA TYR A 66 -4.62 -12.19 6.53
C TYR A 66 -6.06 -11.79 6.23
N HIS A 67 -6.52 -10.73 6.90
CA HIS A 67 -7.90 -10.30 6.90
C HIS A 67 -8.06 -8.98 6.14
N ALA A 68 -9.07 -8.88 5.29
CA ALA A 68 -9.57 -7.60 4.84
C ALA A 68 -10.19 -6.83 6.01
N LEU A 69 -10.46 -5.54 5.82
CA LEU A 69 -10.82 -4.65 6.93
C LEU A 69 -12.32 -4.47 7.08
N THR A 70 -13.05 -4.51 5.97
CA THR A 70 -14.47 -4.19 5.97
C THR A 70 -15.15 -4.59 4.66
N HIS A 71 -16.42 -4.22 4.54
CA HIS A 71 -17.21 -4.21 3.31
C HIS A 71 -17.84 -2.83 3.10
N PRO A 72 -17.92 -2.30 1.87
CA PRO A 72 -17.49 -2.89 0.59
C PRO A 72 -16.02 -2.60 0.22
N SER A 73 -15.64 -2.88 -1.03
CA SER A 73 -14.30 -2.80 -1.62
C SER A 73 -13.55 -1.48 -1.39
N GLN A 74 -14.13 -0.33 -1.73
CA GLN A 74 -13.42 0.97 -1.76
C GLN A 74 -12.73 1.33 -0.43
N PRO A 75 -13.38 1.15 0.73
CA PRO A 75 -12.73 1.24 2.04
C PRO A 75 -11.43 0.46 2.19
N ASN A 76 -11.35 -0.78 1.70
CA ASN A 76 -10.17 -1.63 1.78
C ASN A 76 -9.00 -1.06 0.96
N TYR A 77 -9.26 -0.59 -0.27
CA TYR A 77 -8.29 0.12 -1.11
C TYR A 77 -7.77 1.41 -0.44
N ILE A 78 -8.66 2.20 0.16
CA ILE A 78 -8.28 3.45 0.84
C ILE A 78 -7.37 3.14 2.04
N ALA A 79 -7.79 2.20 2.87
CA ALA A 79 -7.08 1.83 4.08
C ALA A 79 -5.69 1.23 3.81
N SER A 80 -5.50 0.54 2.68
CA SER A 80 -4.22 -0.09 2.31
C SER A 80 -3.09 0.91 2.08
N ILE A 81 -3.41 2.18 1.77
CA ILE A 81 -2.41 3.24 1.59
C ILE A 81 -2.46 4.34 2.65
N ALA A 82 -3.54 4.41 3.43
CA ALA A 82 -3.81 5.52 4.33
C ALA A 82 -3.88 5.11 5.82
N GLY A 83 -3.96 3.82 6.15
CA GLY A 83 -4.01 3.38 7.55
C GLY A 83 -5.36 3.62 8.22
N ASP A 84 -6.37 4.06 7.45
CA ASP A 84 -7.75 4.28 7.87
C ASP A 84 -8.64 4.36 6.61
N TYR A 85 -9.86 3.85 6.69
CA TYR A 85 -10.90 4.03 5.65
C TYR A 85 -11.86 5.18 6.00
N TYR A 86 -11.61 5.91 7.10
CA TYR A 86 -12.31 7.12 7.53
C TYR A 86 -13.82 6.92 7.73
N GLY A 87 -14.21 5.67 8.04
CA GLY A 87 -15.59 5.21 8.15
C GLY A 87 -16.40 5.31 6.85
N ILE A 88 -15.75 5.43 5.69
CA ILE A 88 -16.41 5.24 4.39
C ILE A 88 -16.95 3.81 4.36
N ASN A 89 -18.24 3.66 4.08
CA ASN A 89 -18.99 2.39 4.16
C ASN A 89 -19.69 2.01 2.85
N ASN A 90 -19.23 2.59 1.75
CA ASN A 90 -19.84 2.47 0.43
C ASN A 90 -18.78 2.68 -0.66
N ASP A 91 -19.17 2.35 -1.89
CA ASP A 91 -18.36 2.49 -3.11
C ASP A 91 -18.72 3.76 -3.92
N TYR A 92 -19.27 4.79 -3.26
CA TYR A 92 -19.62 6.03 -3.95
C TYR A 92 -18.36 6.83 -4.29
N ASP A 93 -18.44 7.58 -5.39
CA ASP A 93 -17.39 8.50 -5.78
C ASP A 93 -17.09 9.47 -4.63
N THR A 94 -15.90 9.28 -4.06
CA THR A 94 -15.43 9.97 -2.87
C THR A 94 -14.07 10.59 -3.18
N SER A 95 -13.78 11.70 -2.51
CA SER A 95 -12.45 12.31 -2.54
C SER A 95 -12.02 12.64 -1.12
N ILE A 96 -10.87 12.13 -0.71
CA ILE A 96 -10.31 12.32 0.61
C ILE A 96 -9.52 13.64 0.62
N PRO A 97 -9.79 14.56 1.57
CA PRO A 97 -9.16 15.88 1.57
C PRO A 97 -7.63 15.85 1.60
N ALA A 98 -7.00 16.88 1.03
CA ALA A 98 -5.54 16.93 0.84
C ALA A 98 -4.70 16.99 2.13
N ASN A 99 -5.32 17.25 3.27
CA ASN A 99 -4.63 17.24 4.57
C ASN A 99 -4.51 15.83 5.19
N TYR A 100 -5.07 14.80 4.54
CA TYR A 100 -4.89 13.41 4.95
C TYR A 100 -3.67 12.82 4.23
N THR A 101 -2.66 12.48 5.04
CA THR A 101 -1.44 11.84 4.59
C THR A 101 -1.66 10.37 4.19
N THR A 102 -0.83 9.87 3.30
CA THR A 102 -0.78 8.45 2.88
C THR A 102 0.66 7.95 2.92
N ILE A 103 0.87 6.67 2.59
CA ILE A 103 2.20 6.09 2.44
C ILE A 103 3.11 6.89 1.50
N VAL A 104 2.54 7.61 0.53
CA VAL A 104 3.28 8.48 -0.39
C VAL A 104 4.05 9.57 0.37
N ASP A 105 3.44 10.17 1.40
CA ASP A 105 4.11 11.19 2.22
C ASP A 105 5.32 10.61 2.97
N LEU A 106 5.18 9.38 3.50
CA LEU A 106 6.24 8.68 4.20
C LEU A 106 7.38 8.27 3.25
N LEU A 107 7.06 7.74 2.07
CA LEU A 107 8.02 7.37 1.04
C LEU A 107 8.84 8.58 0.59
N GLU A 108 8.16 9.68 0.24
CA GLU A 108 8.82 10.90 -0.22
C GLU A 108 9.70 11.55 0.85
N SER A 109 9.33 11.42 2.14
CA SER A 109 10.15 11.92 3.27
C SER A 109 11.53 11.24 3.36
N LYS A 110 11.69 10.05 2.78
CA LYS A 110 12.95 9.30 2.70
C LYS A 110 13.51 9.23 1.28
N HIS A 111 13.00 10.06 0.36
CA HIS A 111 13.41 10.08 -1.05
C HIS A 111 13.19 8.75 -1.78
N LEU A 112 12.21 7.95 -1.34
CA LEU A 112 11.77 6.76 -2.06
C LEU A 112 10.85 7.15 -3.21
N THR A 113 10.99 6.44 -4.32
CA THR A 113 10.14 6.63 -5.50
C THR A 113 8.94 5.70 -5.45
N TRP A 114 7.83 6.14 -6.06
CA TRP A 114 6.61 5.35 -6.09
C TRP A 114 5.87 5.56 -7.41
N LYS A 115 5.10 4.56 -7.82
CA LYS A 115 4.22 4.61 -8.98
C LYS A 115 3.10 3.61 -8.84
N THR A 116 1.91 3.95 -9.31
CA THR A 116 0.81 3.00 -9.43
C THR A 116 0.41 2.82 -10.89
N TYR A 117 0.15 1.58 -11.26
CA TYR A 117 -0.21 1.12 -12.59
C TYR A 117 -1.64 0.61 -12.54
N GLN A 118 -2.50 1.18 -13.36
CA GLN A 118 -3.94 0.93 -13.29
C GLN A 118 -4.39 0.44 -14.66
N GLU A 119 -4.83 -0.81 -14.73
CA GLU A 119 -5.23 -1.43 -15.99
C GLU A 119 -6.45 -0.72 -16.59
N ASP A 120 -6.38 -0.45 -17.89
CA ASP A 120 -7.39 0.31 -18.65
C ASP A 120 -7.70 1.71 -18.11
N MET A 121 -6.87 2.27 -17.22
CA MET A 121 -6.96 3.68 -16.89
C MET A 121 -6.61 4.49 -18.16
N PRO A 122 -7.48 5.41 -18.62
CA PRO A 122 -7.38 5.96 -19.97
C PRO A 122 -6.26 6.99 -20.12
N GLU A 123 -5.91 7.67 -19.04
CA GLU A 123 -4.84 8.66 -19.02
C GLU A 123 -4.22 8.79 -17.63
N VAL A 124 -3.05 9.41 -17.56
CA VAL A 124 -2.35 9.69 -16.31
C VAL A 124 -3.28 10.44 -15.36
N CYS A 125 -3.45 9.88 -14.16
CA CYS A 125 -4.24 10.47 -13.09
C CYS A 125 -5.70 10.75 -13.48
N TYR A 126 -6.32 9.82 -14.20
CA TYR A 126 -7.74 9.91 -14.55
C TYR A 126 -8.63 9.94 -13.30
N LYS A 127 -9.47 10.97 -13.19
CA LYS A 127 -10.23 11.29 -11.97
C LYS A 127 -11.73 11.00 -12.06
N LEU A 128 -12.24 10.65 -13.23
CA LEU A 128 -13.66 10.35 -13.36
C LEU A 128 -13.97 9.00 -12.68
N PRO A 129 -15.20 8.83 -12.18
CA PRO A 129 -15.56 7.65 -11.38
C PRO A 129 -15.35 6.29 -12.07
N TRP A 130 -15.56 6.21 -13.38
CA TRP A 130 -15.32 5.02 -14.19
C TRP A 130 -15.18 5.37 -15.68
N THR A 131 -14.62 4.46 -16.46
CA THR A 131 -14.56 4.57 -17.93
C THR A 131 -15.86 4.08 -18.59
N PRO A 132 -16.26 4.64 -19.76
CA PRO A 132 -17.52 4.24 -20.42
C PRO A 132 -17.64 2.75 -20.80
N ASP A 133 -16.52 2.07 -20.98
CA ASP A 133 -16.47 0.61 -21.23
C ASP A 133 -16.64 -0.24 -19.96
N GLY A 134 -16.60 0.39 -18.78
CA GLY A 134 -16.74 -0.29 -17.49
C GLY A 134 -15.51 -1.12 -17.10
N LEU A 135 -14.34 -0.85 -17.67
CA LEU A 135 -13.10 -1.59 -17.35
C LEU A 135 -12.34 -0.98 -16.17
N TYR A 136 -12.26 0.35 -16.08
CA TYR A 136 -11.59 1.04 -14.98
C TYR A 136 -12.60 1.74 -14.07
N PHE A 137 -12.39 1.59 -12.76
CA PHE A 137 -13.17 2.25 -11.71
C PHE A 137 -12.26 2.97 -10.71
N LYS A 138 -12.55 4.25 -10.45
CA LYS A 138 -11.84 5.09 -9.47
C LYS A 138 -11.85 4.47 -8.07
N LYS A 139 -12.92 3.74 -7.72
CA LYS A 139 -13.07 3.09 -6.41
C LYS A 139 -11.95 2.08 -6.08
N HIS A 140 -11.29 1.49 -7.09
CA HIS A 140 -10.16 0.56 -6.91
C HIS A 140 -8.79 1.27 -7.01
N ASN A 141 -8.75 2.59 -7.15
CA ASN A 141 -7.53 3.39 -7.26
C ASN A 141 -7.43 4.40 -6.11
N PRO A 142 -6.87 3.99 -4.96
CA PRO A 142 -6.84 4.84 -3.79
C PRO A 142 -5.97 6.09 -3.97
N PHE A 143 -5.05 6.10 -4.95
CA PHE A 143 -4.15 7.23 -5.21
C PHE A 143 -4.88 8.42 -5.85
N VAL A 144 -5.89 8.18 -6.69
CA VAL A 144 -6.72 9.27 -7.25
C VAL A 144 -7.88 9.67 -6.33
N ILE A 145 -8.24 8.81 -5.36
CA ILE A 145 -9.22 9.15 -4.32
C ILE A 145 -8.65 10.19 -3.34
N HIS A 146 -7.35 10.16 -3.06
CA HIS A 146 -6.71 11.10 -2.13
C HIS A 146 -6.27 12.40 -2.83
N GLU A 147 -6.85 13.54 -2.43
CA GLU A 147 -6.49 14.85 -2.99
C GLU A 147 -5.06 15.28 -2.66
N SER A 148 -4.44 14.69 -1.63
CA SER A 148 -3.00 14.89 -1.34
C SER A 148 -2.10 14.35 -2.46
N ILE A 149 -2.64 13.49 -3.34
CA ILE A 149 -1.99 12.95 -4.53
C ILE A 149 -2.64 13.53 -5.79
N ALA A 150 -3.95 13.35 -5.97
CA ALA A 150 -4.68 13.77 -7.17
C ALA A 150 -4.65 15.29 -7.39
N GLY A 151 -4.69 16.08 -6.31
CA GLY A 151 -4.60 17.53 -6.33
C GLY A 151 -3.17 18.06 -6.52
N ASN A 152 -2.16 17.20 -6.42
CA ASN A 152 -0.74 17.57 -6.56
C ASN A 152 -0.21 17.13 -7.94
N ALA A 153 0.05 18.09 -8.83
CA ALA A 153 0.45 17.84 -10.21
C ALA A 153 1.73 16.98 -10.37
N THR A 154 2.63 16.99 -9.38
CA THR A 154 3.83 16.14 -9.40
C THR A 154 3.50 14.70 -9.02
N ARG A 155 2.77 14.51 -7.92
CA ARG A 155 2.36 13.17 -7.44
C ARG A 155 1.40 12.49 -8.40
N CYS A 156 0.47 13.25 -8.96
CA CYS A 156 -0.53 12.81 -9.92
C CYS A 156 0.13 12.16 -11.17
N LYS A 157 1.34 12.57 -11.58
CA LYS A 157 2.09 11.93 -12.68
C LYS A 157 2.54 10.49 -12.38
N ASN A 158 2.55 10.07 -11.11
CA ASN A 158 2.89 8.72 -10.70
C ASN A 158 1.67 7.78 -10.68
N VAL A 159 0.47 8.28 -10.98
CA VAL A 159 -0.71 7.45 -11.20
C VAL A 159 -0.88 7.27 -12.69
N VAL A 160 -0.47 6.11 -13.21
CA VAL A 160 -0.31 5.88 -14.66
C VAL A 160 -1.13 4.69 -15.16
N PRO A 161 -1.54 4.71 -16.43
CA PRO A 161 -2.06 3.52 -17.09
C PRO A 161 -1.06 2.36 -17.01
N ASP A 162 -1.53 1.13 -16.94
CA ASP A 162 -0.69 -0.08 -16.89
C ASP A 162 0.27 -0.20 -18.07
N SER A 163 -0.07 0.35 -19.24
CA SER A 163 0.81 0.45 -20.41
C SER A 163 2.17 1.11 -20.14
N GLN A 164 2.30 1.88 -19.04
CA GLN A 164 3.57 2.44 -18.59
C GLN A 164 4.50 1.39 -17.95
N LEU A 165 3.97 0.31 -17.37
CA LEU A 165 4.77 -0.71 -16.66
C LEU A 165 5.82 -1.36 -17.57
N PRO A 166 5.50 -1.87 -18.79
CA PRO A 166 6.52 -2.39 -19.71
C PRO A 166 7.61 -1.38 -20.07
N LEU A 167 7.29 -0.08 -20.15
CA LEU A 167 8.25 0.98 -20.45
C LEU A 167 9.21 1.19 -19.27
N ASP A 168 8.68 1.20 -18.05
CA ASP A 168 9.49 1.33 -16.83
C ASP A 168 10.37 0.10 -16.59
N LEU A 169 9.85 -1.10 -16.86
CA LEU A 169 10.61 -2.34 -16.83
C LEU A 169 11.75 -2.32 -17.84
N PHE A 170 11.48 -1.89 -19.08
CA PHE A 170 12.50 -1.75 -20.11
C PHE A 170 13.57 -0.74 -19.69
N ALA A 171 13.16 0.43 -19.18
CA ALA A 171 14.07 1.46 -18.71
C ALA A 171 14.98 0.95 -17.57
N ALA A 172 14.43 0.21 -16.61
CA ALA A 172 15.19 -0.37 -15.50
C ALA A 172 16.07 -1.57 -15.89
N SER A 173 15.74 -2.27 -16.98
CA SER A 173 16.44 -3.49 -17.41
C SER A 173 17.81 -3.26 -18.06
N SER A 174 18.11 -2.03 -18.48
CA SER A 174 19.31 -1.74 -19.26
C SER A 174 20.12 -0.59 -18.67
N PRO A 175 21.12 -0.90 -17.81
CA PRO A 175 22.06 0.09 -17.29
C PRO A 175 22.90 0.76 -18.38
N THR A 176 22.95 0.20 -19.59
CA THR A 176 23.68 0.75 -20.74
C THR A 176 22.83 1.72 -21.56
N ILE A 177 21.52 1.49 -21.66
CA ILE A 177 20.59 2.37 -22.39
C ILE A 177 20.10 3.50 -21.48
N ASN A 178 19.79 3.19 -20.22
CA ASN A 178 19.31 4.13 -19.20
C ASN A 178 20.07 3.92 -17.87
N PRO A 179 21.37 4.28 -17.81
CA PRO A 179 22.13 4.20 -16.57
C PRO A 179 21.44 4.99 -15.46
N GLY A 180 21.07 4.32 -14.38
CA GLY A 180 20.54 4.97 -13.18
C GLY A 180 19.05 5.30 -13.21
N VAL A 181 18.25 4.71 -14.12
CA VAL A 181 16.77 4.77 -14.02
C VAL A 181 16.28 3.54 -13.24
N PRO A 182 16.07 3.66 -11.92
CA PRO A 182 15.59 2.54 -11.11
C PRO A 182 14.11 2.30 -11.37
N LEU A 183 13.68 1.04 -11.18
CA LEU A 183 12.27 0.74 -10.96
C LEU A 183 11.78 1.49 -9.70
N PRO A 184 10.51 1.94 -9.61
CA PRO A 184 10.01 2.59 -8.40
C PRO A 184 10.17 1.70 -7.16
N ASN A 185 10.47 2.28 -5.99
CA ASN A 185 10.60 1.53 -4.74
C ASN A 185 9.26 0.95 -4.28
N TYR A 186 8.19 1.72 -4.43
CA TYR A 186 6.82 1.28 -4.13
C TYR A 186 6.00 1.25 -5.41
N MET A 187 5.52 0.07 -5.77
CA MET A 187 4.67 -0.14 -6.93
C MET A 187 3.34 -0.76 -6.51
N TYR A 188 2.25 -0.26 -7.09
CA TYR A 188 0.89 -0.76 -6.83
C TYR A 188 0.17 -0.99 -8.15
N TYR A 189 -0.37 -2.18 -8.36
CA TYR A 189 -1.10 -2.58 -9.55
C TYR A 189 -2.53 -2.96 -9.19
N THR A 190 -3.48 -2.35 -9.90
CA THR A 190 -4.90 -2.72 -9.86
C THR A 190 -5.29 -3.21 -11.25
N PRO A 191 -5.67 -4.50 -11.42
CA PRO A 191 -6.24 -4.98 -12.67
C PRO A 191 -7.63 -4.36 -12.93
N ASN A 192 -8.11 -4.49 -14.17
CA ASN A 192 -9.42 -4.01 -14.56
C ASN A 192 -10.54 -4.95 -14.04
N MET A 193 -11.79 -4.53 -14.20
CA MET A 193 -12.98 -5.30 -13.75
C MET A 193 -13.13 -6.71 -14.36
N LEU A 194 -12.39 -7.04 -15.42
CA LEU A 194 -12.39 -8.37 -16.03
C LEU A 194 -11.31 -9.28 -15.45
N ASN A 195 -10.19 -8.69 -15.06
CA ASN A 195 -8.97 -9.38 -14.62
C ASN A 195 -8.80 -9.38 -13.09
N ASP A 196 -9.51 -8.53 -12.37
CA ASP A 196 -9.44 -8.44 -10.91
C ASP A 196 -10.27 -9.52 -10.21
N GLY A 197 -11.34 -10.00 -10.85
CA GLY A 197 -12.27 -11.01 -10.33
C GLY A 197 -13.69 -10.49 -10.09
N HIS A 198 -13.92 -9.18 -10.09
CA HIS A 198 -15.17 -8.55 -9.62
C HIS A 198 -16.38 -8.81 -10.51
N ASN A 199 -16.26 -8.59 -11.82
CA ASN A 199 -17.35 -8.87 -12.78
C ASN A 199 -17.19 -10.24 -13.45
N THR A 200 -16.20 -11.01 -13.00
CA THR A 200 -15.80 -12.29 -13.57
C THR A 200 -15.70 -13.32 -12.46
N THR A 201 -14.63 -14.11 -12.42
CA THR A 201 -14.41 -15.14 -11.41
C THR A 201 -12.95 -15.15 -10.99
N VAL A 202 -12.65 -15.80 -9.86
CA VAL A 202 -11.25 -16.05 -9.46
C VAL A 202 -10.45 -16.77 -10.55
N ARG A 203 -11.13 -17.54 -11.42
CA ARG A 203 -10.48 -18.24 -12.52
C ARG A 203 -9.97 -17.25 -13.58
N ASP A 204 -10.73 -16.22 -13.88
CA ASP A 204 -10.33 -15.17 -14.82
C ASP A 204 -9.15 -14.37 -14.27
N ALA A 205 -9.20 -14.00 -12.98
CA ALA A 205 -8.06 -13.41 -12.28
C ALA A 205 -6.81 -14.31 -12.31
N SER A 206 -7.00 -15.62 -12.10
CA SER A 206 -5.89 -16.59 -12.19
C SER A 206 -5.29 -16.67 -13.59
N LEU A 207 -6.12 -16.57 -14.65
CA LEU A 207 -5.68 -16.63 -16.04
C LEU A 207 -4.91 -15.36 -16.42
N PHE A 208 -5.40 -14.20 -15.99
CA PHE A 208 -4.68 -12.94 -16.08
C PHE A 208 -3.30 -13.05 -15.42
N LEU A 209 -3.24 -13.45 -14.14
CA LEU A 209 -1.98 -13.58 -13.41
C LEU A 209 -1.03 -14.60 -14.05
N SER A 210 -1.55 -15.69 -14.63
CA SER A 210 -0.75 -16.70 -15.33
C SER A 210 -0.06 -16.17 -16.59
N SER A 211 -0.60 -15.10 -17.17
CA SER A 211 -0.01 -14.41 -18.33
C SER A 211 0.86 -13.23 -17.89
N PHE A 212 0.44 -12.52 -16.84
CA PHE A 212 1.07 -11.29 -16.34
C PHE A 212 2.35 -11.54 -15.53
N LEU A 213 2.30 -12.47 -14.56
CA LEU A 213 3.39 -12.68 -13.61
C LEU A 213 4.66 -13.31 -14.21
N PRO A 214 4.60 -14.36 -15.04
CA PRO A 214 5.83 -15.00 -15.53
C PRO A 214 6.79 -14.05 -16.27
N PRO A 215 6.36 -13.22 -17.25
CA PRO A 215 7.28 -12.30 -17.91
C PRO A 215 7.77 -11.18 -16.98
N LEU A 216 6.93 -10.73 -16.05
CA LEU A 216 7.30 -9.74 -15.04
C LEU A 216 8.43 -10.27 -14.14
N LEU A 217 8.24 -11.44 -13.53
CA LEU A 217 9.19 -12.08 -12.62
C LEU A 217 10.48 -12.50 -13.32
N ALA A 218 10.41 -12.82 -14.62
CA ALA A 218 11.58 -13.13 -15.44
C ALA A 218 12.28 -11.88 -16.01
N SER A 219 11.72 -10.69 -15.85
CA SER A 219 12.34 -9.47 -16.38
C SER A 219 13.68 -9.18 -15.68
N PRO A 220 14.72 -8.72 -16.39
CA PRO A 220 15.99 -8.36 -15.75
C PRO A 220 15.81 -7.28 -14.67
N ALA A 221 14.85 -6.38 -14.89
CA ALA A 221 14.47 -5.37 -13.91
C ALA A 221 14.05 -5.99 -12.58
N PHE A 222 13.21 -7.04 -12.57
CA PHE A 222 12.83 -7.73 -11.34
C PHE A 222 13.91 -8.70 -10.84
N LEU A 223 14.50 -9.53 -11.71
CA LEU A 223 15.49 -10.55 -11.31
C LEU A 223 16.72 -9.96 -10.61
N HIS A 224 17.13 -8.76 -11.02
CA HIS A 224 18.33 -8.10 -10.50
C HIS A 224 18.03 -7.06 -9.42
N THR A 225 16.76 -6.80 -9.11
CA THR A 225 16.36 -5.98 -7.96
C THR A 225 15.83 -6.87 -6.85
N ASN A 226 16.04 -6.47 -5.60
CA ASN A 226 15.43 -7.16 -4.46
C ASN A 226 13.96 -6.74 -4.36
N THR A 227 13.07 -7.34 -5.12
CA THR A 227 11.64 -6.99 -5.17
C THR A 227 10.79 -8.00 -4.40
N LEU A 228 10.03 -7.52 -3.42
CA LEU A 228 8.93 -8.27 -2.81
C LEU A 228 7.66 -8.08 -3.65
N VAL A 229 7.00 -9.16 -4.03
CA VAL A 229 5.70 -9.09 -4.71
C VAL A 229 4.63 -9.59 -3.74
N VAL A 230 3.57 -8.82 -3.59
CA VAL A 230 2.40 -9.16 -2.76
C VAL A 230 1.21 -9.30 -3.68
N ILE A 231 0.52 -10.43 -3.60
CA ILE A 231 -0.75 -10.66 -4.29
C ILE A 231 -1.81 -10.84 -3.20
N THR A 232 -2.85 -10.01 -3.22
CA THR A 232 -3.92 -10.02 -2.22
C THR A 232 -5.25 -9.66 -2.88
N PHE A 233 -6.33 -9.81 -2.13
CA PHE A 233 -7.69 -9.41 -2.50
C PHE A 233 -8.18 -8.35 -1.52
N ASP A 234 -9.14 -7.53 -1.94
CA ASP A 234 -9.71 -6.45 -1.14
C ASP A 234 -10.67 -6.93 -0.05
N GLU A 235 -11.45 -7.96 -0.31
CA GLU A 235 -12.39 -8.55 0.64
C GLU A 235 -12.87 -9.96 0.22
N THR A 236 -13.66 -10.61 1.06
CA THR A 236 -14.39 -11.84 0.70
C THR A 236 -15.61 -11.52 -0.15
N GLU A 237 -16.05 -12.43 -1.03
CA GLU A 237 -17.33 -12.23 -1.74
C GLU A 237 -18.53 -12.37 -0.80
N ASP A 238 -18.44 -13.27 0.17
CA ASP A 238 -19.52 -13.57 1.09
C ASP A 238 -19.47 -12.68 2.33
N TYR A 239 -20.35 -11.68 2.36
CA TYR A 239 -20.51 -10.71 3.46
C TYR A 239 -20.90 -11.38 4.80
N THR A 240 -21.24 -12.67 4.82
CA THR A 240 -21.51 -13.41 6.07
C THR A 240 -20.26 -13.96 6.74
N ILE A 241 -19.10 -13.94 6.06
CA ILE A 241 -17.80 -14.35 6.62
C ILE A 241 -17.27 -13.24 7.52
N SER A 242 -17.52 -13.37 8.83
CA SER A 242 -17.30 -12.26 9.78
C SER A 242 -15.84 -11.82 9.95
N ASP A 243 -14.88 -12.70 9.70
CA ASP A 243 -13.45 -12.37 9.82
C ASP A 243 -12.84 -11.83 8.51
N ASN A 244 -13.57 -11.88 7.39
CA ASN A 244 -13.13 -11.34 6.09
C ASN A 244 -11.74 -11.86 5.68
N LEU A 245 -11.47 -13.15 5.89
CA LEU A 245 -10.19 -13.79 5.56
C LEU A 245 -9.99 -13.86 4.03
N VAL A 246 -8.88 -13.31 3.52
CA VAL A 246 -8.56 -13.27 2.09
C VAL A 246 -7.24 -13.96 1.77
N TYR A 247 -7.16 -14.61 0.59
CA TYR A 247 -5.94 -15.26 0.16
C TYR A 247 -4.85 -14.20 -0.10
N THR A 248 -3.70 -14.32 0.56
CA THR A 248 -2.57 -13.42 0.34
C THR A 248 -1.28 -14.20 0.20
N LEU A 249 -0.45 -13.80 -0.77
CA LEU A 249 0.79 -14.49 -1.11
C LEU A 249 1.95 -13.51 -1.23
N LEU A 250 3.10 -13.91 -0.68
CA LEU A 250 4.37 -13.23 -0.87
C LEU A 250 5.24 -14.02 -1.86
N LEU A 251 5.71 -13.35 -2.91
CA LEU A 251 6.74 -13.85 -3.83
C LEU A 251 7.98 -12.98 -3.72
N GLY A 252 9.15 -13.54 -4.02
CA GLY A 252 10.39 -12.80 -4.12
C GLY A 252 10.92 -12.87 -5.54
N SER A 253 11.42 -11.75 -6.06
CA SER A 253 12.11 -11.75 -7.36
C SER A 253 13.42 -12.54 -7.32
N ASN A 254 13.99 -12.76 -6.14
CA ASN A 254 15.19 -13.55 -5.92
C ASN A 254 15.22 -14.16 -4.50
N ASP A 255 16.22 -15.01 -4.27
CA ASP A 255 16.41 -15.74 -3.02
C ASP A 255 16.87 -14.86 -1.83
N PHE A 256 17.31 -13.63 -2.07
CA PHE A 256 17.56 -12.68 -0.98
C PHE A 256 16.23 -12.22 -0.37
N VAL A 257 15.21 -11.95 -1.19
CA VAL A 257 13.89 -11.50 -0.71
C VAL A 257 13.13 -12.66 -0.07
N ILE A 258 12.91 -13.76 -0.81
CA ILE A 258 12.28 -14.98 -0.32
C ILE A 258 13.24 -16.16 -0.52
N PRO A 259 13.98 -16.58 0.54
CA PRO A 259 14.91 -17.69 0.47
C PRO A 259 14.23 -19.02 0.10
N PRO A 260 14.95 -19.97 -0.51
CA PRO A 260 14.40 -21.28 -0.86
C PRO A 260 13.76 -22.03 0.33
N SER A 261 14.27 -21.82 1.55
CA SER A 261 13.72 -22.43 2.77
C SER A 261 12.34 -21.90 3.18
N LEU A 262 11.90 -20.76 2.63
CA LEU A 262 10.59 -20.18 2.88
C LEU A 262 9.60 -20.41 1.72
N LYS A 263 10.05 -20.93 0.57
CA LYS A 263 9.15 -21.28 -0.53
C LYS A 263 8.28 -22.47 -0.15
N ASN A 264 7.01 -22.47 -0.56
CA ASN A 264 6.02 -23.49 -0.18
C ASN A 264 5.81 -23.59 1.35
N THR A 265 5.88 -22.45 2.03
CA THR A 265 5.57 -22.36 3.47
C THR A 265 4.37 -21.46 3.70
N THR A 266 3.89 -21.44 4.95
CA THR A 266 2.78 -20.60 5.38
C THR A 266 3.22 -19.70 6.53
N ASP A 267 2.54 -18.57 6.67
CA ASP A 267 2.68 -17.66 7.80
C ASP A 267 1.29 -17.40 8.40
N ALA A 268 1.12 -17.79 9.65
CA ALA A 268 -0.12 -17.69 10.40
C ALA A 268 -0.17 -16.46 11.32
N THR A 269 0.81 -15.56 11.25
CA THR A 269 0.77 -14.27 11.95
C THR A 269 -0.48 -13.50 11.51
N PHE A 270 -1.18 -12.89 12.47
CA PHE A 270 -2.37 -12.09 12.17
C PHE A 270 -1.99 -10.81 11.41
N TYR A 271 -2.57 -10.62 10.24
CA TYR A 271 -2.37 -9.46 9.38
C TYR A 271 -3.71 -8.86 8.95
N THR A 272 -3.69 -7.56 8.65
CA THR A 272 -4.79 -6.90 7.93
C THR A 272 -4.24 -6.11 6.74
N HIS A 273 -5.08 -5.40 5.97
CA HIS A 273 -4.56 -4.46 4.96
C HIS A 273 -3.66 -3.38 5.54
N TYR A 274 -3.77 -3.04 6.83
CA TYR A 274 -2.82 -2.13 7.48
C TYR A 274 -1.41 -2.72 7.59
N SER A 275 -1.26 -4.04 7.51
CA SER A 275 0.04 -4.73 7.49
C SER A 275 0.84 -4.47 6.21
N LEU A 276 0.20 -4.03 5.11
CA LEU A 276 0.91 -3.56 3.92
C LEU A 276 1.74 -2.31 4.25
N LEU A 277 1.14 -1.36 4.99
CA LEU A 277 1.77 -0.13 5.42
C LEU A 277 2.90 -0.38 6.41
N SER A 278 2.60 -1.07 7.52
CA SER A 278 3.61 -1.29 8.56
C SER A 278 4.80 -2.10 8.03
N THR A 279 4.59 -2.99 7.06
CA THR A 279 5.66 -3.71 6.38
C THR A 279 6.58 -2.78 5.59
N VAL A 280 6.01 -1.87 4.79
CA VAL A 280 6.77 -0.86 4.02
C VAL A 280 7.49 0.10 4.95
N GLU A 281 6.80 0.57 5.99
CA GLU A 281 7.32 1.47 7.02
C GLU A 281 8.52 0.85 7.74
N SER A 282 8.41 -0.40 8.17
CA SER A 282 9.48 -1.11 8.87
C SER A 282 10.69 -1.38 7.98
N ASN A 283 10.46 -1.69 6.69
CA ASN A 283 11.51 -2.00 5.73
C ASN A 283 12.49 -0.83 5.51
N TRP A 284 11.97 0.41 5.50
CA TRP A 284 12.75 1.63 5.24
C TRP A 284 12.86 2.59 6.42
N ASP A 285 12.35 2.22 7.60
CA ASP A 285 12.35 3.07 8.80
C ASP A 285 11.65 4.42 8.55
N LEU A 286 10.42 4.36 8.00
CA LEU A 286 9.67 5.53 7.56
C LEU A 286 8.97 6.30 8.69
N GLY A 287 8.82 5.69 9.86
CA GLY A 287 7.82 6.11 10.86
C GLY A 287 6.48 5.46 10.57
N ASN A 288 5.37 6.16 10.86
CA ASN A 288 4.01 5.74 10.55
C ASN A 288 3.12 6.98 10.35
N LEU A 289 1.91 6.78 9.83
CA LEU A 289 0.86 7.78 9.63
C LEU A 289 0.11 8.13 10.94
N GLY A 290 0.37 7.39 12.02
CA GLY A 290 -0.28 7.58 13.32
C GLY A 290 -1.74 7.10 13.36
N ARG A 291 -2.13 6.19 12.45
CA ARG A 291 -3.47 5.60 12.37
C ARG A 291 -3.39 4.11 12.70
N ASN A 292 -4.16 3.25 12.03
CA ASN A 292 -4.16 1.81 12.34
C ASN A 292 -2.91 1.07 11.87
N ASP A 293 -2.11 1.67 11.00
CA ASP A 293 -0.73 1.27 10.67
C ASP A 293 0.20 1.29 11.91
N ALA A 294 -0.09 2.14 12.89
CA ALA A 294 0.60 2.17 14.19
C ALA A 294 -0.06 1.25 15.25
N ASN A 295 -1.23 0.68 14.96
CA ASN A 295 -1.93 -0.21 15.88
C ASN A 295 -1.36 -1.62 15.81
N LYS A 296 -0.58 -1.99 16.83
CA LYS A 296 0.13 -3.28 16.87
C LYS A 296 -0.77 -4.51 16.87
N THR A 297 -2.06 -4.37 17.18
CA THR A 297 -3.01 -5.49 17.10
C THR A 297 -3.70 -5.59 15.74
N LEU A 298 -3.48 -4.64 14.84
CA LEU A 298 -4.08 -4.63 13.48
C LEU A 298 -3.02 -4.62 12.37
N ALA A 299 -1.82 -4.11 12.63
CA ALA A 299 -0.80 -3.87 11.62
C ALA A 299 0.54 -4.54 11.97
N ASN A 300 0.51 -5.87 12.21
CA ASN A 300 1.76 -6.64 12.26
C ASN A 300 2.53 -6.51 10.94
N VAL A 301 3.85 -6.66 11.01
CA VAL A 301 4.75 -6.60 9.85
C VAL A 301 4.90 -8.01 9.28
N PHE A 302 4.87 -8.20 7.95
CA PHE A 302 5.08 -9.52 7.36
C PHE A 302 6.32 -10.19 7.95
N LYS A 303 6.18 -11.42 8.43
CA LYS A 303 7.18 -12.08 9.28
C LYS A 303 8.56 -12.09 8.65
N VAL A 304 8.65 -12.35 7.34
CA VAL A 304 9.90 -12.34 6.58
C VAL A 304 10.61 -10.97 6.60
N VAL A 305 9.85 -9.88 6.73
CA VAL A 305 10.34 -8.51 6.88
C VAL A 305 10.59 -8.18 8.36
N ALA A 306 9.71 -8.61 9.27
CA ALA A 306 9.87 -8.43 10.71
C ALA A 306 11.19 -9.04 11.20
N ASP A 307 11.50 -10.27 10.78
CA ASP A 307 12.71 -11.00 11.13
C ASP A 307 13.99 -10.27 10.68
N LYS A 308 13.95 -9.53 9.55
CA LYS A 308 15.09 -8.74 9.03
C LYS A 308 15.20 -7.35 9.63
N THR A 309 14.07 -6.76 10.01
CA THR A 309 13.99 -5.38 10.55
C THR A 309 14.14 -5.35 12.07
N GLY A 310 13.98 -6.49 12.74
CA GLY A 310 13.94 -6.61 14.20
C GLY A 310 12.57 -6.25 14.79
N TYR A 311 11.55 -6.02 13.97
CA TYR A 311 10.20 -5.74 14.44
C TYR A 311 9.62 -6.96 15.18
N GLN A 312 8.94 -6.71 16.30
CA GLN A 312 8.32 -7.75 17.11
C GLN A 312 6.81 -7.73 16.86
N ASN A 313 6.34 -8.71 16.08
CA ASN A 313 4.92 -8.93 15.88
C ASN A 313 4.25 -9.35 17.20
N ILE A 314 2.98 -9.00 17.33
CA ILE A 314 2.14 -9.41 18.46
C ILE A 314 1.27 -10.57 18.01
N GLU A 315 1.18 -11.58 18.88
CA GLU A 315 0.19 -12.65 18.75
C GLU A 315 -1.19 -12.08 19.09
N VAL A 316 -2.09 -12.09 18.10
CA VAL A 316 -3.49 -11.70 18.27
C VAL A 316 -4.29 -12.98 18.40
N ALA A 317 -4.96 -13.16 19.55
CA ALA A 317 -5.76 -14.35 19.77
C ALA A 317 -6.96 -14.36 18.81
N SER A 318 -7.42 -15.54 18.40
CA SER A 318 -8.59 -15.65 17.50
C SER A 318 -9.86 -15.01 18.06
N ALA A 319 -9.99 -14.90 19.40
CA ALA A 319 -11.11 -14.20 20.04
C ALA A 319 -11.01 -12.67 19.96
N ASP A 320 -9.82 -12.14 19.65
CA ASP A 320 -9.54 -10.71 19.50
C ASP A 320 -9.52 -10.30 18.01
N VAL A 321 -9.65 -11.26 17.08
CA VAL A 321 -9.88 -10.98 15.66
C VAL A 321 -11.23 -10.27 15.55
N GLY A 322 -11.17 -9.04 15.01
CA GLY A 322 -12.34 -8.20 14.85
C GLY A 322 -13.38 -8.80 13.91
N VAL A 323 -14.60 -8.26 13.96
CA VAL A 323 -15.60 -8.46 12.93
C VAL A 323 -15.29 -7.48 11.80
N PHE A 324 -14.87 -7.99 10.65
CA PHE A 324 -14.38 -7.25 9.50
C PHE A 324 -15.32 -7.34 8.28
N ASN A 325 -16.53 -7.85 8.45
CA ASN A 325 -17.51 -7.93 7.36
C ASN A 325 -18.52 -6.78 7.32
N GLU A 326 -18.40 -5.80 8.24
CA GLU A 326 -19.28 -4.64 8.29
C GLU A 326 -18.45 -3.36 8.47
N THR A 327 -18.83 -2.29 7.76
CA THR A 327 -18.29 -0.97 8.03
C THR A 327 -19.17 -0.22 9.04
N ILE A 328 -18.54 0.41 10.02
CA ILE A 328 -19.20 1.42 10.86
C ILE A 328 -19.17 2.80 10.14
N PRO A 329 -20.32 3.39 9.77
CA PRO A 329 -20.36 4.66 9.05
C PRO A 329 -19.70 5.80 9.83
N GLY A 330 -18.74 6.47 9.20
CA GLY A 330 -18.01 7.60 9.75
C GLY A 330 -18.35 8.94 9.08
N PHE A 331 -17.65 9.99 9.50
CA PHE A 331 -17.94 11.38 9.16
C PHE A 331 -17.87 11.70 7.65
N LEU A 332 -17.11 10.92 6.86
CA LEU A 332 -17.01 11.12 5.41
C LEU A 332 -18.21 10.58 4.63
N THR A 333 -19.11 9.82 5.27
CA THR A 333 -20.31 9.28 4.60
C THR A 333 -21.45 10.29 4.51
N GLY A 334 -21.38 11.40 5.24
CA GLY A 334 -22.51 12.34 5.38
C GLY A 334 -23.72 11.74 6.13
N VAL A 335 -23.61 10.52 6.66
CA VAL A 335 -24.67 9.81 7.38
C VAL A 335 -24.31 9.74 8.87
N PRO A 336 -25.14 10.26 9.80
CA PRO A 336 -24.92 10.05 11.23
C PRO A 336 -25.09 8.56 11.59
N HIS A 337 -24.30 8.07 12.54
CA HIS A 337 -24.19 6.68 13.01
C HIS A 337 -25.52 5.92 13.22
N GLN A 338 -26.67 6.61 13.34
CA GLN A 338 -27.98 6.04 13.69
C GLN A 338 -28.74 5.27 12.59
N ARG A 339 -28.09 4.76 11.55
CA ARG A 339 -28.74 3.85 10.58
C ARG A 339 -27.86 2.65 10.25
N SER A 340 -27.64 1.78 11.23
CA SER A 340 -27.43 0.36 10.91
C SER A 340 -28.81 -0.30 10.72
N PRO A 341 -29.03 -1.19 9.72
CA PRO A 341 -30.30 -1.88 9.52
C PRO A 341 -30.65 -2.86 10.66
N HIS A 342 -29.72 -3.11 11.58
CA HIS A 342 -29.95 -3.98 12.72
C HIS A 342 -30.26 -3.14 13.97
N GLY A 343 -31.55 -3.14 14.31
CA GLY A 343 -32.05 -2.61 15.59
C GLY A 343 -31.39 -3.30 16.80
N PRO A 344 -31.53 -2.71 17.99
CA PRO A 344 -30.76 -3.11 19.16
C PRO A 344 -31.16 -4.52 19.58
N THR A 345 -30.26 -5.48 19.44
CA THR A 345 -30.35 -6.72 20.20
C THR A 345 -30.05 -6.38 21.66
N SER A 346 -31.11 -6.28 22.43
CA SER A 346 -31.05 -6.21 23.88
C SER A 346 -30.36 -7.47 24.43
N SER A 347 -29.24 -7.29 25.13
CA SER A 347 -28.85 -8.18 26.23
C SER A 347 -27.97 -7.47 27.26
N PRO A 348 -27.95 -7.94 28.51
CA PRO A 348 -28.14 -7.05 29.65
C PRO A 348 -26.83 -6.57 30.28
N SER A 349 -26.87 -5.31 30.71
CA SER A 349 -26.24 -4.75 31.91
C SER A 349 -24.92 -5.38 32.39
N HIS A 350 -23.79 -4.78 32.00
CA HIS A 350 -22.69 -4.53 32.94
C HIS A 350 -22.30 -3.06 32.83
N ALA A 351 -22.94 -2.27 33.69
CA ALA A 351 -22.59 -0.88 33.92
C ALA A 351 -21.29 -0.79 34.74
N ASN A 352 -20.63 0.35 34.59
CA ASN A 352 -19.50 0.92 35.35
C ASN A 352 -18.13 0.56 34.75
N ALA A 353 -17.30 1.52 34.32
CA ALA A 353 -16.97 2.75 35.03
C ALA A 353 -16.78 3.95 34.09
N PHE A 354 -17.63 4.97 34.27
CA PHE A 354 -17.30 6.35 33.91
C PHE A 354 -16.46 6.95 35.04
N VAL A 355 -15.28 7.46 34.71
CA VAL A 355 -14.50 8.35 35.58
C VAL A 355 -14.94 9.79 35.27
N PRO A 356 -15.54 10.54 36.20
CA PRO A 356 -15.88 11.93 35.94
C PRO A 356 -14.65 12.82 36.12
N LEU A 357 -14.38 13.64 35.11
CA LEU A 357 -13.47 14.78 35.18
C LEU A 357 -13.98 15.77 36.24
N SER A 358 -13.23 15.92 37.34
CA SER A 358 -13.48 17.00 38.30
C SER A 358 -12.84 18.30 37.80
N THR A 359 -13.69 19.26 37.48
CA THR A 359 -13.34 20.68 37.34
C THR A 359 -12.82 21.21 38.67
N SER A 360 -11.56 21.64 38.70
CA SER A 360 -11.04 22.53 39.74
C SER A 360 -10.38 23.73 39.07
N CYS A 361 -11.12 24.84 39.11
CA CYS A 361 -10.62 26.18 38.82
C CYS A 361 -9.45 26.49 39.78
N LEU A 362 -8.26 26.70 39.24
CA LEU A 362 -7.17 27.34 39.97
C LEU A 362 -7.24 28.85 39.69
N LEU A 363 -7.70 29.61 40.68
CA LEU A 363 -7.57 31.06 40.73
C LEU A 363 -6.09 31.43 40.82
N VAL A 364 -5.61 32.27 39.89
CA VAL A 364 -4.33 32.98 40.01
C VAL A 364 -4.57 34.49 39.78
N THR A 365 -4.58 35.19 40.91
CA THR A 365 -4.01 36.52 41.20
C THR A 365 -4.34 37.73 40.30
N ILE A 366 -5.06 38.71 40.86
CA ILE A 366 -4.80 40.14 40.64
C ILE A 366 -4.82 40.84 42.01
N ALA A 367 -3.65 41.28 42.47
CA ALA A 367 -3.50 42.19 43.60
C ALA A 367 -3.38 43.62 43.06
N PHE A 368 -4.27 44.52 43.47
CA PHE A 368 -4.09 45.96 43.34
C PHE A 368 -4.01 46.57 44.74
N ILE A 369 -2.82 47.08 45.08
CA ILE A 369 -2.59 47.99 46.21
C ILE A 369 -2.77 49.41 45.68
N ALA A 370 -3.65 50.18 46.31
CA ALA A 370 -3.68 51.63 46.20
C ALA A 370 -3.70 52.24 47.61
N ALA A 371 -2.60 52.89 48.00
CA ALA A 371 -2.64 54.06 48.89
C ALA A 371 -3.17 55.25 48.04
N THR A 372 -3.86 56.27 48.56
CA THR A 372 -3.47 57.19 49.63
C THR A 372 -4.67 58.10 50.02
N ILE A 373 -4.61 58.73 51.22
CA ILE A 373 -5.31 59.95 51.73
C ILE A 373 -6.76 59.72 52.22
N VAL A 374 -7.14 59.90 53.50
CA VAL A 374 -6.96 61.00 54.49
C VAL A 374 -6.62 60.45 55.87
#